data_AF-V4VDX3-F1
#
_entry.id   AF-V4VDX3-F1
#
_cell.length_a   1.000
_cell.length_b   1.000
_cell.length_c   1.000
_cell.angle_alpha   90.00
_cell.angle_beta   90.00
_cell.angle_gamma   90.00
#
_symmetry.space_group_name_H-M   'P 1'
#
loop_
_entity.id
_entity.type
_entity.pdbx_description
1 polymer ?
#
loop_
_entity_poly.entity_id
_entity_poly.type
_entity_poly.pdbx_seq_one_letter_code
_entity_poly.pdbx_strand_id
1 'polypeptide(L)'
;MPTQSCYVVFKGQKQGIYNSWPECQMQVNGFKGNSYKSYTSLLDAEIAYNDYIKRHEKLPETSNMLETIKFIVETLEKEVQTEVPTCDKAVQTDKGRNDRIILHILSIVCCILGIIVAICILHK
;
A
#
# COMPACT_ATOMS: atom_id res chain seq x y z
N MET A 1 33.67 -10.71 -27.70
CA MET A 1 33.05 -11.13 -26.42
C MET A 1 31.60 -11.48 -26.71
N PRO A 2 31.03 -12.59 -26.21
CA PRO A 2 29.63 -12.90 -26.45
C PRO A 2 28.76 -11.82 -25.79
N THR A 3 28.01 -11.09 -26.60
CA THR A 3 27.06 -10.08 -26.12
C THR A 3 25.89 -10.80 -25.48
N GLN A 4 25.85 -10.84 -24.14
CA GLN A 4 24.69 -11.38 -23.44
C GLN A 4 23.46 -10.59 -23.86
N SER A 5 22.47 -11.28 -24.42
CA SER A 5 21.23 -10.66 -24.90
C SER A 5 20.15 -10.89 -23.87
N CYS A 6 19.62 -9.82 -23.30
CA CYS A 6 18.49 -9.84 -22.39
C CYS A 6 17.20 -9.69 -23.20
N TYR A 7 16.15 -10.41 -22.83
CA TYR A 7 14.85 -10.39 -23.49
C TYR A 7 13.80 -9.88 -22.53
N VAL A 8 13.03 -8.88 -22.93
CA VAL A 8 11.90 -8.38 -22.15
C VAL A 8 10.62 -8.83 -22.81
N VAL A 9 9.76 -9.50 -22.05
CA VAL A 9 8.41 -9.88 -22.45
C VAL A 9 7.44 -8.87 -21.84
N PHE A 10 6.88 -8.01 -22.69
CA PHE A 10 5.87 -7.03 -22.31
C PHE A 10 4.47 -7.66 -22.27
N LYS A 11 4.14 -8.45 -23.30
CA LYS A 11 2.89 -9.23 -23.38
C LYS A 11 3.23 -10.68 -23.68
N GLY A 12 2.77 -11.57 -22.83
CA GLY A 12 2.99 -13.02 -22.92
C GLY A 12 2.29 -13.74 -21.79
N GLN A 13 2.54 -15.04 -21.64
CA GLN A 13 2.00 -15.83 -20.53
C GLN A 13 2.47 -15.30 -19.18
N LYS A 14 3.77 -15.02 -19.06
CA LYS A 14 4.36 -14.30 -17.92
C LYS A 14 5.20 -13.14 -18.46
N GLN A 15 4.87 -11.93 -18.00
CA GLN A 15 5.65 -10.73 -18.28
C GLN A 15 6.90 -10.69 -17.39
N GLY A 16 8.01 -10.18 -17.91
CA GLY A 16 9.28 -10.14 -17.18
C GLY A 16 10.50 -10.00 -18.07
N ILE A 17 11.68 -10.02 -17.44
CA ILE A 17 12.99 -9.96 -18.10
C ILE A 17 13.64 -11.35 -18.00
N TYR A 18 14.13 -11.84 -19.12
CA TYR A 18 14.73 -13.16 -19.27
C TYR A 18 16.14 -13.03 -19.85
N ASN A 19 17.07 -13.85 -19.38
CA ASN A 19 18.46 -13.84 -19.84
C ASN A 19 18.72 -14.86 -20.97
N SER A 20 17.70 -15.63 -21.35
CA SER A 20 17.80 -16.67 -22.36
C SER A 20 16.62 -16.66 -23.32
N TRP A 21 16.89 -16.95 -24.60
CA TRP A 21 15.85 -17.07 -25.62
C TRP A 21 14.85 -18.20 -25.34
N PRO A 22 15.25 -19.42 -24.90
CA PRO A 22 14.31 -20.50 -24.64
C PRO A 22 13.26 -20.13 -23.57
N GLU A 23 13.66 -19.46 -22.50
CA GLU A 23 12.74 -19.00 -21.45
C GLU A 23 11.76 -17.96 -21.98
N CYS A 24 12.26 -16.97 -22.73
CA CYS A 24 11.43 -15.96 -23.38
C CYS A 24 10.43 -16.60 -24.38
N GLN A 25 10.91 -17.54 -25.20
CA GLN A 25 10.12 -18.22 -26.21
C GLN A 25 8.95 -18.99 -25.59
N MET A 26 9.16 -19.67 -24.46
CA MET A 26 8.08 -20.35 -23.74
C MET A 26 6.95 -19.39 -23.31
N GLN A 27 7.26 -18.13 -23.01
CA GLN A 27 6.24 -17.16 -22.60
C GLN A 27 5.46 -16.55 -23.76
N VAL A 28 6.09 -16.40 -24.93
CA VAL A 28 5.48 -15.73 -26.09
C VAL A 28 4.86 -16.71 -27.07
N ASN A 29 5.37 -17.94 -27.16
CA ASN A 29 4.90 -18.94 -28.10
C ASN A 29 3.45 -19.35 -27.79
N GLY A 30 2.59 -19.31 -28.81
CA GLY A 30 1.16 -19.59 -28.66
C GLY A 30 0.34 -18.48 -27.99
N PHE A 31 0.95 -17.39 -27.51
CA PHE A 31 0.23 -16.28 -26.89
C PHE A 31 -0.20 -15.25 -27.95
N LYS A 32 -1.51 -15.06 -28.12
CA LYS A 32 -2.06 -14.12 -29.11
C LYS A 32 -1.79 -12.68 -28.69
N GLY A 33 -1.16 -11.91 -29.59
CA GLY A 33 -0.80 -10.51 -29.30
C GLY A 33 0.38 -10.38 -28.33
N ASN A 34 1.28 -11.36 -28.32
CA ASN A 34 2.54 -11.25 -27.59
C ASN A 34 3.36 -10.04 -28.06
N SER A 35 4.19 -9.52 -27.16
CA SER A 35 5.08 -8.40 -27.42
C SER A 35 6.34 -8.60 -26.59
N TYR A 36 7.48 -8.70 -27.26
CA TYR A 36 8.79 -8.88 -26.64
C TYR A 36 9.86 -8.10 -27.40
N LYS A 37 10.98 -7.80 -26.73
CA LYS A 37 12.12 -7.10 -27.33
C LYS A 37 13.44 -7.54 -26.68
N SER A 38 14.50 -7.65 -27.48
CA SER A 38 15.85 -7.96 -27.01
C SER A 38 16.67 -6.69 -26.77
N TYR A 39 17.54 -6.73 -25.76
CA TYR A 39 18.43 -5.66 -25.34
C TYR A 39 19.84 -6.23 -25.10
N THR A 40 20.85 -5.40 -25.30
CA THR A 40 22.26 -5.74 -25.07
C THR A 40 22.73 -5.44 -23.65
N SER A 41 21.94 -4.69 -22.88
CA SER A 41 22.22 -4.30 -21.50
C SER A 41 21.02 -4.64 -20.62
N LEU A 42 21.29 -5.20 -19.44
CA LEU A 42 20.28 -5.50 -18.44
C LEU A 42 19.61 -4.21 -17.94
N LEU A 43 20.36 -3.12 -17.82
CA LEU A 43 19.83 -1.82 -17.40
C LEU A 43 18.79 -1.29 -18.41
N ASP A 44 19.06 -1.39 -19.71
CA ASP A 44 18.12 -0.94 -20.75
C ASP A 44 16.84 -1.79 -20.76
N ALA A 45 16.99 -3.10 -20.52
CA ALA A 45 15.88 -4.02 -20.38
C ALA A 45 14.98 -3.66 -19.17
N GLU A 46 15.59 -3.37 -18.02
CA GLU A 46 14.87 -2.94 -16.81
C GLU A 46 14.14 -1.61 -17.01
N ILE A 47 14.81 -0.62 -17.60
CA ILE A 47 14.20 0.68 -17.91
C ILE A 47 12.97 0.47 -18.80
N ALA A 48 13.12 -0.28 -19.89
CA ALA A 48 12.02 -0.54 -20.81
C ALA A 48 10.86 -1.32 -20.16
N TYR A 49 11.18 -2.32 -19.34
CA TYR A 49 10.16 -3.10 -18.62
C TYR A 49 9.41 -2.23 -17.61
N ASN A 50 10.13 -1.46 -16.80
CA ASN A 50 9.52 -0.57 -15.80
C ASN A 50 8.66 0.51 -16.45
N ASP A 51 9.11 1.08 -17.56
CA ASP A 51 8.37 2.05 -18.35
C ASP A 51 7.09 1.43 -18.95
N TYR A 52 7.16 0.17 -19.41
CA TYR A 52 5.99 -0.57 -19.83
C TYR A 52 4.98 -0.79 -18.68
N ILE A 53 5.47 -1.26 -17.52
CA ILE A 53 4.64 -1.48 -16.32
C ILE A 53 3.98 -0.16 -15.91
N LYS A 54 4.70 0.94 -15.78
CA LYS A 54 4.11 2.25 -15.43
C LYS A 54 2.95 2.68 -16.34
N ARG A 55 3.02 2.35 -17.64
CA ARG A 55 1.95 2.66 -18.60
C ARG A 55 0.78 1.68 -18.55
N HIS A 56 1.01 0.45 -18.09
CA HIS A 56 0.05 -0.66 -18.14
C HIS A 56 -0.35 -1.18 -16.75
N GLU A 57 0.14 -0.56 -15.69
CA GLU A 57 -0.24 -0.81 -14.30
C GLU A 57 -1.67 -0.34 -14.13
N LYS A 58 -2.62 -1.25 -14.42
CA LYS A 58 -3.87 -1.23 -13.69
C LYS A 58 -3.47 -1.52 -12.26
N LEU A 59 -3.47 -0.48 -11.42
CA LEU A 59 -3.46 -0.62 -9.97
C LEU A 59 -4.38 -1.80 -9.63
N PRO A 60 -3.96 -2.74 -8.75
CA PRO A 60 -4.85 -3.81 -8.35
C PRO A 60 -6.17 -3.15 -7.97
N GLU A 61 -7.27 -3.55 -8.62
CA GLU A 61 -8.58 -3.17 -8.10
C GLU A 61 -8.52 -3.50 -6.62
N THR A 62 -8.77 -2.49 -5.79
CA THR A 62 -8.59 -2.54 -4.35
C THR A 62 -9.44 -3.62 -3.68
N SER A 63 -10.20 -4.40 -4.46
CA SER A 63 -11.00 -5.56 -4.08
C SER A 63 -10.24 -6.55 -3.19
N ASN A 64 -9.02 -6.98 -3.52
CA ASN A 64 -8.35 -8.00 -2.70
C ASN A 64 -7.81 -7.47 -1.36
N MET A 65 -7.41 -6.19 -1.29
CA MET A 65 -6.94 -5.61 -0.03
C MET A 65 -8.13 -5.20 0.86
N LEU A 66 -9.20 -4.66 0.28
CA LEU A 66 -10.44 -4.38 1.02
C LEU A 66 -11.10 -5.66 1.53
N GLU A 67 -11.13 -6.74 0.76
CA GLU A 67 -11.68 -8.04 1.21
C GLU A 67 -10.84 -8.63 2.34
N THR A 68 -9.51 -8.50 2.28
CA THR A 68 -8.62 -8.93 3.37
C THR A 68 -8.84 -8.08 4.63
N ILE A 69 -8.97 -6.76 4.49
CA ILE A 69 -9.25 -5.84 5.61
C ILE A 69 -10.63 -6.12 6.20
N LYS A 70 -11.64 -6.38 5.37
CA LYS A 70 -13.00 -6.72 5.80
C LYS A 70 -13.03 -8.02 6.61
N PHE A 71 -12.30 -9.04 6.16
CA PHE A 71 -12.15 -10.30 6.89
C PHE A 71 -11.46 -10.11 8.25
N ILE A 72 -10.42 -9.28 8.32
CA ILE A 72 -9.70 -8.98 9.57
C ILE A 72 -10.58 -8.20 10.55
N VAL A 73 -11.29 -7.16 10.07
CA VAL A 73 -12.22 -6.37 10.89
C VAL A 73 -13.34 -7.26 11.44
N GLU A 74 -13.93 -8.10 10.59
CA GLU A 74 -15.01 -9.02 11.00
C GLU A 74 -14.53 -10.11 11.99
N THR A 75 -13.25 -10.47 11.93
CA THR A 75 -12.62 -11.39 12.89
C THR A 75 -12.37 -10.70 14.24
N LEU A 76 -11.90 -9.44 14.22
CA LEU A 76 -11.62 -8.67 15.45
C LEU A 76 -12.89 -8.26 16.20
N GLU A 77 -13.99 -7.98 15.49
CA GLU A 77 -15.27 -7.64 16.12
C GLU A 77 -15.92 -8.83 16.85
N LYS A 78 -15.62 -10.08 16.45
CA LYS A 78 -16.14 -11.29 17.10
C LYS A 78 -15.37 -11.71 18.35
N GLU A 79 -14.11 -11.31 18.50
CA GLU A 79 -13.32 -11.62 19.70
C GLU A 79 -13.62 -10.70 20.90
N VAL A 80 -14.36 -9.59 20.70
CA VAL A 80 -14.66 -8.63 21.78
C VAL A 80 -15.79 -9.11 22.72
N GLN A 81 -16.56 -10.15 22.36
CA GLN A 81 -17.77 -10.53 23.12
C GLN A 81 -17.66 -11.79 24.00
N THR A 82 -16.46 -12.28 24.33
CA THR A 82 -16.30 -13.29 25.39
C THR A 82 -15.46 -12.74 26.53
N GLU A 83 -16.18 -12.09 27.45
CA GLU A 83 -15.96 -12.07 28.89
C GLU A 83 -14.53 -12.34 29.36
N VAL A 84 -13.85 -11.25 29.72
CA VAL A 84 -12.72 -11.25 30.65
C VAL A 84 -13.22 -11.81 32.00
N PRO A 85 -12.75 -12.98 32.48
CA PRO A 85 -12.81 -13.27 33.90
C PRO A 85 -11.72 -12.43 34.58
N THR A 86 -12.16 -11.46 35.37
CA THR A 86 -11.33 -10.76 36.36
C THR A 86 -10.54 -11.75 37.21
N CYS A 87 -9.21 -11.56 37.27
CA CYS A 87 -8.42 -11.55 38.51
C CYS A 87 -6.97 -11.10 38.24
N ASP A 88 -6.66 -9.91 38.75
CA ASP A 88 -5.40 -9.44 39.33
C ASP A 88 -4.07 -9.81 38.67
N LYS A 89 -3.45 -8.83 37.97
CA LYS A 89 -2.06 -8.37 38.22
C LYS A 89 -1.94 -6.88 37.91
N ALA A 90 -1.58 -6.09 38.92
CA ALA A 90 -1.26 -4.68 38.80
C ALA A 90 -0.08 -4.47 37.83
N VAL A 91 -0.31 -3.78 36.71
CA VAL A 91 0.75 -3.20 35.87
C VAL A 91 0.66 -1.68 35.99
N GLN A 92 1.79 -1.11 36.39
CA GLN A 92 1.94 0.27 36.80
C GLN A 92 1.72 1.24 35.62
N THR A 93 0.99 2.32 35.91
CA THR A 93 0.72 3.44 35.01
C THR A 93 1.98 4.28 34.77
N ASP A 94 2.50 4.37 33.55
CA ASP A 94 3.32 5.52 33.14
C ASP A 94 2.38 6.64 32.67
N LYS A 95 1.86 7.38 33.66
CA LYS A 95 1.04 8.58 33.47
C LYS A 95 1.95 9.78 33.70
N GLY A 96 2.66 10.24 32.65
CA GLY A 96 3.72 11.23 32.90
C GLY A 96 4.13 12.18 31.79
N ARG A 97 3.59 12.11 30.57
CA ARG A 97 4.05 13.03 29.49
C ARG A 97 2.98 13.52 28.51
N ASN A 98 1.87 12.79 28.34
CA ASN A 98 0.85 13.12 27.35
C ASN A 98 -0.29 14.00 27.90
N ASP A 99 -0.45 14.07 29.22
CA ASP A 99 -1.54 14.83 29.86
C ASP A 99 -1.39 16.35 29.69
N ARG A 100 -0.15 16.88 29.69
CA ARG A 100 0.08 18.33 29.48
C ARG A 100 -0.24 18.75 28.05
N ILE A 101 0.15 17.94 27.06
CA ILE A 101 -0.13 18.24 25.64
C ILE A 101 -1.65 18.25 25.41
N ILE A 102 -2.37 17.26 25.97
CA ILE A 102 -3.83 17.18 25.86
C ILE A 102 -4.51 18.37 26.56
N LEU A 103 -4.05 18.78 27.75
CA LEU A 103 -4.59 19.95 28.44
C LEU A 103 -4.39 21.26 27.65
N HIS A 104 -3.20 21.44 27.06
CA HIS A 104 -2.92 22.62 26.22
C HIS A 104 -3.76 22.64 24.95
N ILE A 105 -3.94 21.49 24.29
CA ILE A 105 -4.80 21.38 23.11
C ILE A 105 -6.27 21.70 23.46
N LEU A 106 -6.80 21.14 24.55
CA LEU A 106 -8.18 21.41 24.99
C LEU A 106 -8.41 22.89 25.34
N SER A 107 -7.42 23.55 25.96
CA SER A 107 -7.49 24.98 26.25
C SER A 107 -7.51 25.84 24.97
N ILE A 108 -6.67 25.52 23.99
CA ILE A 108 -6.62 26.25 22.71
C ILE A 108 -7.95 26.09 21.95
N VAL A 109 -8.49 24.87 21.89
CA VAL A 109 -9.78 24.59 21.24
C VAL A 109 -10.91 25.37 21.91
N CYS A 110 -10.93 25.41 23.25
CA CYS A 110 -11.94 26.17 24.00
C CYS A 110 -11.85 27.69 23.73
N CYS A 111 -10.64 28.26 23.67
CA CYS A 111 -10.45 29.67 23.31
C CYS A 111 -10.93 29.99 21.89
N ILE A 112 -10.61 29.15 20.91
CA ILE A 112 -11.04 29.34 19.51
C ILE A 112 -12.56 29.28 19.41
N LEU A 113 -13.20 28.29 20.04
CA LEU A 113 -14.66 28.18 20.08
C LEU A 113 -15.30 29.41 20.74
N GLY A 114 -14.75 29.90 21.86
CA GLY A 114 -15.24 31.10 22.52
C GLY A 114 -15.14 32.36 21.64
N ILE A 115 -14.03 32.52 20.91
CA ILE A 115 -13.85 33.64 19.98
C ILE A 115 -14.84 33.55 18.82
N ILE A 116 -15.03 32.36 18.23
CA ILE A 116 -16.00 32.14 17.15
C ILE A 116 -17.42 32.49 17.62
N VAL A 117 -17.82 32.01 18.80
CA VAL A 117 -19.13 32.30 19.38
C VAL A 117 -19.31 33.81 19.64
N ALA A 118 -18.28 34.49 20.14
CA ALA A 118 -18.32 35.93 20.38
C ALA A 118 -18.44 36.75 19.08
N ILE A 119 -17.71 36.37 18.02
CA ILE A 119 -17.82 37.00 16.69
C ILE A 119 -19.22 36.78 16.11
N CYS A 120 -19.77 35.57 16.24
CA CYS A 120 -21.12 35.25 15.78
C CYS A 120 -22.21 36.05 16.50
N ILE A 121 -22.02 36.39 17.78
CA ILE A 121 -22.94 37.24 18.54
C ILE A 121 -22.78 38.72 18.13
N LEU A 122 -21.57 39.18 17.84
CA LEU A 122 -21.30 40.59 17.50
C LEU A 122 -21.78 40.97 16.08
N HIS A 123 -21.89 40.00 15.18
CA HIS A 123 -22.36 40.19 13.80
C HIS A 123 -23.87 39.94 13.61
N LYS A 124 -24.62 39.79 14.70
CA LYS A 124 -26.08 39.63 14.70
C LYS A 124 -26.75 40.79 15.41
#